data_AF-A0A924YAP3-F1
#
_entry.id   AF-A0A924YAP3-F1
#
_cell.length_a   1.000
_cell.length_b   1.000
_cell.length_c   1.000
_cell.angle_alpha   90.00
_cell.angle_beta   90.00
_cell.angle_gamma   90.00
#
_symmetry.space_group_name_H-M   'P 1'
#
loop_
_entity.id
_entity.type
_entity.pdbx_description
1 polymer ?
#
loop_
_entity_poly.entity_id
_entity_poly.type
_entity_poly.pdbx_seq_one_letter_code
_entity_poly.pdbx_strand_id
1 'polypeptide(L)' 'MATTFYLNLDYDQLIELVVQLSEEQQQELIVRLLTQRGDQRSLTADEKIQLLQAAQLHNPVNEPPSLRREDWYGDDGR' A
#
# COMPACT_ATOMS: atom_id res chain seq x y z
N MET A 1 -21.75 -1.73 16.96
CA MET A 1 -20.76 -1.58 18.05
C MET A 1 -19.59 -2.49 17.72
N ALA A 2 -18.41 -1.94 17.45
CA ALA A 2 -17.22 -2.74 17.19
C ALA A 2 -16.62 -3.14 18.55
N THR A 3 -16.68 -4.42 18.88
CA THR A 3 -16.09 -4.97 20.10
C THR A 3 -14.59 -5.10 19.89
N THR A 4 -13.78 -4.26 20.52
CA THR A 4 -12.33 -4.37 20.47
C THR A 4 -11.89 -5.58 21.30
N PHE A 5 -11.50 -6.66 20.64
CA PHE A 5 -10.90 -7.82 21.30
C PHE A 5 -9.42 -7.55 21.55
N TYR A 6 -9.00 -7.56 22.83
CA TYR A 6 -7.59 -7.53 23.19
C TYR A 6 -7.04 -8.96 23.15
N LEU A 7 -6.35 -9.28 22.06
CA LEU A 7 -5.51 -10.46 21.99
C LEU A 7 -4.18 -10.14 22.69
N ASN A 8 -3.91 -10.81 23.81
CA ASN A 8 -2.59 -10.80 24.43
C ASN A 8 -1.67 -11.72 23.61
N LEU A 9 -1.11 -11.16 22.54
CA LEU A 9 -0.08 -11.81 21.74
C LEU A 9 1.27 -11.26 22.15
N ASP A 10 2.25 -12.14 22.30
CA ASP A 10 3.64 -11.70 22.34
C ASP A 10 4.12 -11.33 20.92
N TYR A 11 5.28 -10.68 20.85
CA TYR A 11 5.82 -10.21 19.58
C TYR A 11 6.19 -11.35 18.63
N ASP A 12 6.62 -12.50 19.17
CA ASP A 12 7.03 -13.66 18.37
C ASP A 12 5.80 -14.31 17.71
N GLN A 13 4.69 -14.42 18.43
CA GLN A 13 3.40 -14.87 17.91
C GLN A 13 2.87 -13.93 16.81
N LEU A 14 3.07 -12.62 16.96
CA LEU A 14 2.71 -11.68 15.90
C LEU A 14 3.52 -11.93 14.63
N ILE A 15 4.82 -12.19 14.75
CA ILE A 15 5.68 -12.53 13.60
C ILE A 15 5.15 -13.81 12.92
N GLU A 16 4.85 -14.86 13.70
CA GLU A 16 4.32 -16.11 13.16
C GLU A 16 3.02 -15.89 12.38
N LEU A 17 2.12 -15.04 12.88
CA LEU A 17 0.88 -14.69 12.19
C LEU A 17 1.12 -13.91 10.90
N VAL A 18 2.06 -12.96 10.91
CA VAL A 18 2.39 -12.17 9.70
C VAL A 18 3.02 -13.05 8.63
N VAL A 19 3.86 -14.01 9.00
CA VAL A 19 4.49 -14.96 8.05
C VAL A 19 3.47 -15.86 7.37
N GLN A 20 2.32 -16.13 8.00
CA GLN A 20 1.23 -16.92 7.40
C GLN A 20 0.42 -16.15 6.35
N LEU A 21 0.55 -14.83 6.28
CA LEU A 21 -0.14 -14.00 5.30
C LEU A 21 0.46 -14.19 3.90
N SER A 22 -0.37 -14.08 2.86
CA SER A 22 0.14 -13.98 1.49
C SER A 22 0.96 -12.70 1.30
N GLU A 23 1.82 -12.64 0.29
CA GLU A 23 2.62 -11.44 0.01
C GLU A 23 1.75 -10.18 -0.16
N GLU A 24 0.61 -10.33 -0.85
CA GLU A 24 -0.38 -9.27 -1.04
C GLU A 24 -0.95 -8.77 0.30
N GLN A 25 -1.28 -9.70 1.21
CA GLN A 25 -1.81 -9.38 2.54
C GLN A 25 -0.73 -8.74 3.43
N GLN A 26 0.52 -9.17 3.32
CA GLN A 26 1.64 -8.54 4.03
C GLN A 26 1.86 -7.10 3.56
N GLN A 27 1.81 -6.86 2.25
CA GLN A 27 1.90 -5.51 1.67
C GLN A 27 0.73 -4.64 2.14
N GLU A 28 -0.50 -5.15 2.13
CA GLU A 28 -1.67 -4.42 2.63
C GLU A 28 -1.52 -4.06 4.11
N LEU A 29 -1.01 -4.98 4.94
CA LEU A 29 -0.75 -4.74 6.35
C LEU A 29 0.27 -3.61 6.55
N ILE A 30 1.36 -3.59 5.79
CA ILE A 30 2.37 -2.52 5.83
C ILE A 30 1.74 -1.17 5.48
N VAL A 31 0.93 -1.10 4.42
CA VAL A 31 0.22 0.13 4.02
C VAL A 31 -0.66 0.64 5.15
N ARG A 32 -1.46 -0.22 5.76
CA ARG A 32 -2.35 0.15 6.87
C ARG A 32 -1.56 0.68 8.07
N LEU A 33 -0.49 0.00 8.48
CA LEU A 33 0.34 0.39 9.62
C LEU A 33 1.04 1.73 9.39
N LEU A 34 1.63 1.94 8.22
CA LEU A 34 2.32 3.19 7.89
C LEU A 34 1.33 4.35 7.74
N THR A 35 0.14 4.12 7.18
CA THR A 35 -0.91 5.14 7.09
C THR A 35 -1.36 5.57 8.48
N GLN A 36 -1.65 4.62 9.37
CA GLN A 36 -2.04 4.91 10.75
C GLN A 36 -0.95 5.66 11.53
N ARG A 37 0.33 5.35 11.28
CA ARG A 37 1.46 6.11 11.85
C ARG A 37 1.54 7.53 11.27
N GLY A 38 1.25 7.70 9.98
CA GLY A 38 1.18 8.99 9.31
C GLY A 38 0.16 9.94 9.92
N ASP A 39 -0.96 9.40 10.42
CA ASP A 39 -1.99 10.17 11.14
C ASP A 39 -1.52 10.65 12.51
N GLN A 40 -0.58 9.93 13.14
CA GLN A 40 -0.07 10.23 14.48
C GLN A 40 1.21 11.07 14.45
N ARG A 41 2.07 10.86 13.44
CA ARG A 41 3.32 11.59 13.26
C ARG A 41 3.73 11.66 11.79
N SER A 42 4.59 12.60 11.46
CA SER A 42 5.24 12.61 10.15
C SER A 42 6.08 11.36 9.93
N LEU A 43 5.90 10.73 8.77
CA LEU A 43 6.70 9.60 8.32
C LEU A 43 8.11 10.05 7.91
N THR A 44 9.10 9.19 8.16
CA THR A 44 10.46 9.38 7.66
C THR A 44 10.51 9.18 6.14
N ALA A 45 11.63 9.53 5.50
CA ALA A 45 11.83 9.29 4.07
C ALA A 45 11.73 7.79 3.74
N ASP A 46 12.37 6.94 4.54
CA ASP A 46 12.36 5.48 4.33
C ASP A 46 10.96 4.88 4.47
N GLU A 47 10.18 5.33 5.46
CA GLU A 47 8.79 4.91 5.65
C GLU A 47 7.90 5.32 4.47
N LYS A 48 8.13 6.51 3.90
CA LYS A 48 7.42 6.95 2.69
C LYS A 48 7.81 6.10 1.47
N ILE A 49 9.07 5.71 1.35
CA ILE A 49 9.53 4.81 0.28
C ILE A 49 8.87 3.44 0.41
N GLN A 50 8.81 2.88 1.62
CA GLN A 50 8.13 1.60 1.87
C GLN A 50 6.64 1.68 1.56
N LEU A 51 5.97 2.75 1.97
CA LEU A 51 4.55 2.97 1.65
C LEU A 51 4.32 3.06 0.14
N LEU A 52 5.18 3.80 -0.58
CA LEU A 52 5.13 3.89 -2.02
C LEU A 52 5.31 2.53 -2.69
N GLN A 53 6.32 1.76 -2.27
CA GLN A 53 6.60 0.43 -2.81
C GLN A 53 5.44 -0.54 -2.58
N ALA A 54 4.86 -0.54 -1.38
CA ALA A 54 3.71 -1.38 -1.06
C ALA A 54 2.44 -0.96 -1.81
N ALA A 55 2.32 0.32 -2.19
CA ALA A 55 1.20 0.84 -2.98
C ALA A 55 1.39 0.68 -4.50
N GLN A 56 2.57 0.26 -4.97
CA GLN A 56 2.82 0.06 -6.40
C GLN A 56 2.02 -1.14 -6.91
N LEU A 57 1.10 -0.87 -7.84
CA LEU A 57 0.41 -1.91 -8.59
C LEU A 57 1.42 -2.57 -9.54
N HIS A 58 1.65 -3.87 -9.34
CA HIS A 58 2.43 -4.70 -10.26
C HIS A 58 1.60 -5.09 -11.50
N ASN A 59 0.99 -4.08 -12.13
CA ASN A 59 0.21 -4.32 -13.33
C ASN A 59 1.17 -4.27 -14.54
N PRO A 60 1.29 -5.34 -15.34
CA PRO A 60 2.11 -5.29 -16.53
C PRO A 60 1.54 -4.22 -17.46
N VAL A 61 2.38 -3.23 -17.79
CA VAL A 61 2.03 -2.21 -18.77
C VAL A 61 2.07 -2.89 -20.14
N ASN A 62 0.92 -3.44 -20.55
CA ASN A 62 0.80 -4.24 -21.77
C ASN A 62 0.88 -3.42 -23.06
N GLU A 63 0.85 -2.09 -22.96
CA GLU A 63 0.89 -1.19 -24.11
C GLU A 63 2.00 -0.15 -23.94
N PRO A 64 2.89 0.04 -24.95
CA PRO A 64 3.84 1.14 -24.90
C PRO A 64 3.08 2.46 -24.85
N PRO A 65 3.49 3.42 -24.00
CA PRO A 65 2.86 4.73 -23.96
C PRO A 65 2.97 5.39 -25.34
N SER A 66 1.84 5.57 -26.02
CA SER A 66 1.79 6.22 -27.32
C SER A 66 1.93 7.72 -27.13
N LEU A 67 2.92 8.33 -27.80
CA LEU A 67 3.14 9.78 -27.79
C LEU A 67 1.97 10.58 -28.38
N ARG A 68 1.06 9.93 -29.13
CA ARG A 68 -0.07 10.55 -29.85
C ARG A 68 -1.42 9.97 -29.42
N ARG A 69 -1.54 9.52 -28.18
CA ARG A 69 -2.83 9.02 -27.65
C ARG A 69 -3.76 10.21 -27.39
N GLU A 70 -4.74 10.37 -28.28
CA GLU A 70 -5.72 11.46 -28.30
C GLU A 70 -6.60 11.48 -27.03
N ASP A 71 -6.74 10.34 -26.35
CA ASP A 71 -7.55 10.16 -25.14
C ASP A 71 -6.94 10.80 -23.87
N TRP A 72 -5.65 11.12 -23.88
CA TRP A 72 -4.96 11.62 -22.67
C TRP A 72 -4.98 13.14 -22.54
N TYR A 73 -5.03 13.87 -23.66
CA TYR A 73 -4.90 15.33 -23.64
C TYR A 73 -6.23 16.07 -23.58
N GLY A 74 -7.37 15.36 -23.62
CA GLY A 74 -8.69 15.98 -23.48
C GLY A 74 -8.92 17.16 -24.44
N ASP A 75 -8.23 17.17 -25.59
CA ASP A 75 -8.36 18.22 -26.59
C ASP A 75 -9.65 17.93 -27.38
N ASP A 76 -10.74 18.54 -26.94
CA ASP A 76 -12.01 18.55 -27.66
C ASP A 76 -12.01 19.52 -28.85
N GLY A 77 -10.84 20.06 -29.24
CA GLY A 77 -10.58 20.64 -30.55
C GLY A 77 -11.58 21.71 -30.98
N ARG A 78 -12.21 22.42 -30.02
CA ARG A 78 -13.27 23.40 -30.24
C ARG A 78 -13.04 24.70 -29.50
#